data_AF-A0A8S9QDB6-F1
#
_entry.id   AF-A0A8S9QDB6-F1
#
_cell.length_a   1.000
_cell.length_b   1.000
_cell.length_c   1.000
_cell.angle_alpha   90.00
_cell.angle_beta   90.00
_cell.angle_gamma   90.00
#
_symmetry.space_group_name_H-M   'P 1'
#
loop_
_entity.id
_entity.type
_entity.pdbx_description
1 polymer ?
#
loop_
_entity_poly.entity_id
_entity_poly.type
_entity_poly.pdbx_seq_one_letter_code
_entity_poly.pdbx_strand_id
1 'polypeptide(L)'
;MVRLSKPVTSLCTFHTHEVRLEDKSGDHALRSHSVGAKVTYISEFAFPDGFRESARADIEAVIRKNQLILDYEMTLRKMASDFIEAETVIETKDAEIAKLKKDALDKAKGMVAERSRYFRERKQAIETAASLEEELENARSKVAQLEVEKADEAGRTKRAIDRMRQTHRRELTSATSCIGAAATDWFEKFRQYIADRDRREVKLLLHSQAFGTLESMGTLEEFGMHIPKKLKVALAANDAMFRKEMEEVTVVGITEQDFVLPRFPGLDALQGSEHPVTASSSSSGDLLKHTTSGVHAGRPLGSSLGVSTQETLIERREPPIADSKGMEVAGVTGAAALSPIAED
;
A
#
# COMPACT_ATOMS: atom_id res chain seq x y z
N MET A 1 -27.63 50.30 -22.18
CA MET A 1 -28.47 51.32 -21.51
C MET A 1 -28.45 52.57 -22.37
N VAL A 2 -29.48 52.75 -23.21
CA VAL A 2 -29.71 53.94 -24.05
C VAL A 2 -31.05 54.52 -23.64
N ARG A 3 -31.08 55.85 -23.49
CA ARG A 3 -32.16 56.69 -22.93
C ARG A 3 -33.41 56.72 -23.81
N LEU A 4 -34.59 56.77 -23.19
CA LEU A 4 -35.75 57.58 -23.63
C LEU A 4 -36.45 58.08 -22.35
N SER A 5 -36.09 59.27 -21.84
CA SER A 5 -36.75 60.56 -22.11
C SER A 5 -38.26 60.51 -21.86
N LYS A 6 -38.69 61.03 -20.70
CA LYS A 6 -40.09 61.22 -20.32
C LYS A 6 -40.73 62.30 -21.21
N PRO A 7 -41.95 62.11 -21.76
CA PRO A 7 -42.69 63.21 -22.33
C PRO A 7 -43.43 64.01 -21.24
N VAL A 8 -43.38 65.32 -21.45
CA VAL A 8 -43.94 66.42 -20.69
C VAL A 8 -45.47 66.35 -20.66
N THR A 9 -46.06 66.37 -19.47
CA THR A 9 -47.50 66.60 -19.26
C THR A 9 -47.84 68.04 -19.61
N SER A 10 -48.45 68.24 -20.78
CA SER A 10 -49.15 69.47 -21.14
C SER A 10 -50.53 69.47 -20.47
N LEU A 11 -50.71 70.32 -19.46
CA LEU A 11 -52.02 70.65 -18.91
C LEU A 11 -52.77 71.50 -19.95
N CYS A 12 -53.78 70.93 -20.60
CA CYS A 12 -54.85 71.70 -21.23
C CYS A 12 -56.01 71.84 -20.24
N THR A 13 -56.11 73.02 -19.63
CA THR A 13 -57.28 73.50 -18.90
C THR A 13 -58.40 73.81 -19.90
N PHE A 14 -59.47 73.00 -19.92
CA PHE A 14 -60.73 73.38 -20.57
C PHE A 14 -61.59 74.17 -19.60
N HIS A 15 -61.87 75.44 -19.93
CA HIS A 15 -62.89 76.26 -19.27
C HIS A 15 -64.28 75.76 -19.66
N THR A 16 -65.02 75.20 -18.71
CA THR A 16 -66.47 75.00 -18.80
C THR A 16 -67.17 76.32 -18.50
N HIS A 17 -67.79 76.93 -19.51
CA HIS A 17 -68.77 77.99 -19.30
C HIS A 17 -70.11 77.35 -18.90
N GLU A 18 -70.45 77.43 -17.61
CA GLU A 18 -71.79 77.25 -17.07
C GLU A 18 -72.69 78.39 -17.59
N VAL A 19 -73.65 78.07 -18.48
CA VAL A 19 -74.74 78.99 -18.84
C VAL A 19 -75.86 78.76 -17.82
N ARG A 20 -75.96 79.68 -16.86
CA ARG A 20 -77.04 79.78 -15.88
C ARG A 20 -78.27 80.38 -16.55
N LEU A 21 -79.31 79.59 -16.79
CA LEU A 21 -80.63 80.06 -17.21
C LEU A 21 -81.31 80.74 -16.00
N GLU A 22 -81.41 82.07 -16.02
CA GLU A 22 -82.32 82.81 -15.15
C GLU A 22 -83.72 82.84 -15.78
N ASP A 23 -84.67 82.13 -15.18
CA ASP A 23 -86.11 82.34 -15.38
C ASP A 23 -86.51 83.68 -14.78
N LYS A 24 -86.92 84.64 -15.63
CA LYS A 24 -87.62 85.86 -15.23
C LYS A 24 -88.98 85.90 -15.93
N SER A 25 -89.98 85.31 -15.29
CA SER A 25 -91.40 85.50 -15.59
C SER A 25 -91.83 86.88 -15.07
N GLY A 26 -91.89 87.87 -15.96
CA GLY A 26 -92.46 89.19 -15.69
C GLY A 26 -93.84 89.32 -16.34
N ASP A 27 -94.88 89.18 -15.53
CA ASP A 27 -96.25 89.56 -15.87
C ASP A 27 -96.36 91.08 -16.03
N HIS A 28 -96.54 91.55 -17.27
CA HIS A 28 -97.07 92.89 -17.53
C HIS A 28 -98.17 92.82 -18.59
N ALA A 29 -99.40 92.73 -18.10
CA ALA A 29 -100.60 93.05 -18.85
C ALA A 29 -100.62 94.57 -19.14
N LEU A 30 -100.38 94.95 -20.40
CA LEU A 30 -100.70 96.29 -20.90
C LEU A 30 -101.84 96.21 -21.91
N ARG A 31 -102.96 96.78 -21.46
CA ARG A 31 -104.23 96.93 -22.16
C ARG A 31 -104.06 97.97 -23.27
N SER A 32 -104.50 97.56 -24.45
CA SER A 32 -104.66 98.29 -25.70
C SER A 32 -105.12 99.75 -25.59
N HIS A 33 -104.38 100.64 -26.26
CA HIS A 33 -104.93 101.85 -26.88
C HIS A 33 -104.85 101.70 -28.40
N SER A 34 -106.00 101.86 -29.04
CA SER A 34 -106.23 101.81 -30.48
C SER A 34 -105.74 103.08 -31.16
N VAL A 35 -104.80 102.98 -32.10
CA VAL A 35 -104.72 103.86 -33.29
C VAL A 35 -104.09 103.03 -34.42
N GLY A 36 -104.76 103.00 -35.56
CA GLY A 36 -104.39 102.19 -36.71
C GLY A 36 -103.08 102.60 -37.39
N ALA A 37 -102.35 101.61 -37.88
CA ALA A 37 -101.39 101.75 -38.96
C ALA A 37 -101.41 100.46 -39.81
N LYS A 38 -101.43 100.67 -41.12
CA LYS A 38 -101.61 99.70 -42.20
C LYS A 38 -100.85 98.38 -42.01
N VAL A 39 -101.56 97.28 -42.22
CA VAL A 39 -101.01 95.96 -42.54
C VAL A 39 -100.26 96.05 -43.87
N THR A 40 -98.93 95.97 -43.82
CA THR A 40 -98.11 95.56 -44.97
C THR A 40 -97.88 94.06 -44.86
N TYR A 41 -98.66 93.32 -45.65
CA TYR A 41 -98.46 91.91 -45.93
C TYR A 41 -97.21 91.78 -46.79
N ILE A 42 -96.09 91.32 -46.24
CA ILE A 42 -94.93 90.90 -47.03
C ILE A 42 -95.06 89.41 -47.27
N SER A 43 -95.38 89.12 -48.53
CA SER A 43 -95.39 87.84 -49.22
C SER A 43 -94.00 87.20 -49.26
N GLU A 44 -93.99 85.86 -49.28
CA GLU A 44 -92.91 84.98 -49.78
C GLU A 44 -91.59 84.89 -49.00
N PHE A 45 -91.53 83.95 -48.05
CA PHE A 45 -90.30 83.17 -47.86
C PHE A 45 -90.22 82.14 -49.00
N ALA A 46 -89.44 82.46 -50.03
CA ALA A 46 -89.07 81.50 -51.06
C ALA A 46 -88.20 80.38 -50.44
N PHE A 47 -88.64 79.12 -50.58
CA PHE A 47 -87.97 77.86 -50.20
C PHE A 47 -88.00 77.41 -48.71
N PRO A 48 -89.17 77.13 -48.11
CA PRO A 48 -89.29 76.52 -46.79
C PRO A 48 -88.78 75.06 -46.70
N ASP A 49 -88.78 74.31 -47.81
CA ASP A 49 -88.33 72.92 -47.83
C ASP A 49 -86.79 72.79 -47.78
N GLY A 50 -86.06 73.66 -48.48
CA GLY A 50 -84.59 73.65 -48.47
C GLY A 50 -83.98 74.01 -47.11
N PHE A 51 -84.60 74.93 -46.36
CA PHE A 51 -84.17 75.26 -45.00
C PHE A 51 -84.41 74.09 -44.03
N ARG A 52 -85.56 73.39 -44.15
CA ARG A 52 -85.85 72.18 -43.37
C ARG A 52 -84.89 71.03 -43.66
N GLU A 53 -84.47 70.86 -44.92
CA GLU A 53 -83.49 69.86 -45.32
C GLU A 53 -82.08 70.20 -44.82
N SER A 54 -81.66 71.47 -44.89
CA SER A 54 -80.41 71.93 -44.27
C SER A 54 -80.40 71.71 -42.76
N ALA A 55 -81.48 72.09 -42.06
CA ALA A 55 -81.58 71.87 -40.62
C ALA A 55 -81.56 70.37 -40.25
N ARG A 56 -82.14 69.50 -41.08
CA ARG A 56 -82.04 68.04 -40.92
C ARG A 56 -80.62 67.54 -41.17
N ALA A 57 -79.94 68.03 -42.21
CA ALA A 57 -78.56 67.68 -42.50
C ALA A 57 -77.60 68.11 -41.38
N ASP A 58 -77.83 69.28 -40.76
CA ASP A 58 -77.04 69.75 -39.61
C ASP A 58 -77.25 68.87 -38.39
N ILE A 59 -78.50 68.49 -38.09
CA ILE A 59 -78.81 67.54 -37.00
C ILE A 59 -78.14 66.19 -37.26
N GLU A 60 -78.23 65.66 -38.48
CA GLU A 60 -77.55 64.42 -38.86
C GLU A 60 -76.03 64.52 -38.77
N ALA A 61 -75.44 65.64 -39.18
CA ALA A 61 -74.00 65.87 -39.06
C ALA A 61 -73.55 65.89 -37.60
N VAL A 62 -74.34 66.52 -36.71
CA VAL A 62 -74.12 66.50 -35.26
C VAL A 62 -74.23 65.07 -34.71
N ILE A 63 -75.24 64.30 -35.11
CA ILE A 63 -75.39 62.90 -34.70
C ILE A 63 -74.18 62.07 -35.14
N ARG A 64 -73.75 62.17 -36.40
CA ARG A 64 -72.57 61.45 -36.92
C ARG A 64 -71.30 61.84 -36.17
N LYS A 65 -71.11 63.13 -35.88
CA LYS A 65 -69.96 63.62 -35.10
C LYS A 65 -69.99 63.05 -33.68
N ASN A 66 -71.14 63.05 -33.02
CA ASN A 66 -71.29 62.52 -31.67
C ASN A 66 -71.03 61.00 -31.63
N GLN A 67 -71.49 60.25 -32.63
CA GLN A 67 -71.18 58.82 -32.75
C GLN A 67 -69.66 58.59 -32.90
N LEU A 68 -69.00 59.35 -33.76
CA LEU A 68 -67.56 59.26 -33.94
C LEU A 68 -66.79 59.58 -32.65
N ILE A 69 -67.23 60.60 -31.89
CA ILE A 69 -66.64 60.94 -30.59
C ILE A 69 -66.81 59.76 -29.61
N LEU A 70 -68.01 59.19 -29.52
CA LEU A 70 -68.26 58.05 -28.64
C LEU A 70 -67.43 56.82 -29.02
N ASP A 71 -67.31 56.50 -30.32
CA ASP A 71 -66.49 55.40 -30.80
C ASP A 71 -65.01 55.62 -30.44
N TYR A 72 -64.51 56.84 -30.62
CA TYR A 72 -63.15 57.19 -30.24
C TYR A 72 -62.91 57.08 -28.74
N GLU A 73 -63.81 57.61 -27.90
CA GLU A 73 -63.73 57.47 -26.44
C GLU A 73 -63.75 55.99 -26.01
N MET A 74 -64.60 55.17 -26.62
CA MET A 74 -64.66 53.74 -26.34
C MET A 74 -63.35 53.04 -26.71
N THR A 75 -62.76 53.36 -27.87
CA THR A 75 -61.45 52.81 -28.26
C THR A 75 -60.32 53.25 -27.33
N LEU A 76 -60.30 54.52 -26.89
CA LEU A 76 -59.32 55.02 -25.93
C LEU A 76 -59.44 54.33 -24.57
N ARG A 77 -60.67 54.18 -24.04
CA ARG A 77 -60.90 53.47 -22.78
C ARG A 77 -60.48 52.01 -22.87
N LYS A 78 -60.77 51.35 -24.00
CA LYS A 78 -60.34 49.97 -24.24
C LYS A 78 -58.81 49.87 -24.26
N MET A 79 -58.12 50.72 -25.03
CA MET A 79 -56.66 50.74 -25.06
C MET A 79 -56.06 51.01 -23.68
N ALA A 80 -56.62 51.94 -22.91
CA ALA A 80 -56.17 52.19 -21.54
C ALA A 80 -56.31 50.96 -20.63
N SER A 81 -57.42 50.21 -20.75
CA SER A 81 -57.61 48.95 -20.04
C SER A 81 -56.59 47.89 -20.49
N ASP A 82 -56.39 47.72 -21.79
CA ASP A 82 -55.43 46.78 -22.36
C ASP A 82 -53.99 47.10 -21.92
N PHE A 83 -53.64 48.40 -21.79
CA PHE A 83 -52.33 48.83 -21.27
C PHE A 83 -52.15 48.50 -19.79
N ILE A 84 -53.16 48.71 -18.95
CA ILE A 84 -53.10 48.34 -17.53
C ILE A 84 -52.95 46.81 -17.40
N GLU A 85 -53.70 46.04 -18.18
CA GLU A 85 -53.57 44.58 -18.19
C GLU A 85 -52.15 44.16 -18.61
N ALA A 86 -51.63 44.72 -19.71
CA ALA A 86 -50.28 44.43 -20.19
C ALA A 86 -49.20 44.81 -19.16
N GLU A 87 -49.35 45.94 -18.47
CA GLU A 87 -48.44 46.36 -17.40
C GLU A 87 -48.40 45.33 -16.26
N THR A 88 -49.55 44.88 -15.77
CA THR A 88 -49.60 43.85 -14.72
C THR A 88 -49.02 42.50 -15.18
N VAL A 89 -49.21 42.12 -16.44
CA VAL A 89 -48.60 40.91 -17.01
C VAL A 89 -47.08 41.06 -17.10
N ILE A 90 -46.56 42.23 -17.47
CA ILE A 90 -45.12 42.48 -17.51
C ILE A 90 -44.54 42.39 -16.10
N GLU A 91 -45.16 43.04 -15.11
CA GLU A 91 -44.68 43.02 -13.71
C GLU A 91 -44.61 41.60 -13.15
N THR A 92 -45.67 40.80 -13.39
CA THR A 92 -45.69 39.39 -12.94
C THR A 92 -44.62 38.56 -13.63
N LYS A 93 -44.42 38.73 -14.94
CA LYS A 93 -43.37 38.02 -15.69
C LYS A 93 -41.97 38.44 -15.27
N ASP A 94 -41.74 39.71 -14.98
CA ASP A 94 -40.46 40.19 -14.48
C ASP A 94 -40.15 39.61 -13.08
N ALA A 95 -41.15 39.50 -12.21
CA ALA A 95 -41.01 38.84 -10.91
C ALA A 95 -40.70 37.34 -11.06
N GLU A 96 -41.35 36.63 -11.98
CA GLU A 96 -41.06 35.23 -12.31
C GLU A 96 -39.62 35.06 -12.82
N ILE A 97 -39.17 35.93 -13.74
CA ILE A 97 -37.80 35.91 -14.27
C ILE A 97 -36.79 36.18 -13.16
N ALA A 98 -37.05 37.13 -12.26
CA ALA A 98 -36.16 37.43 -11.14
C ALA A 98 -36.02 36.21 -10.20
N LYS A 99 -37.13 35.52 -9.91
CA LYS A 99 -37.12 34.30 -9.10
C LYS A 99 -36.33 33.18 -9.79
N LEU A 100 -36.59 32.91 -11.07
CA LEU A 100 -35.87 31.89 -11.83
C LEU A 100 -34.37 32.16 -11.91
N LYS A 101 -33.97 33.42 -12.12
CA LYS A 101 -32.55 33.83 -12.11
C LYS A 101 -31.90 33.56 -10.76
N LYS A 102 -32.60 33.87 -9.66
CA LYS A 102 -32.11 33.60 -8.30
C LYS A 102 -31.93 32.09 -8.07
N ASP A 103 -32.94 31.29 -8.37
CA ASP A 103 -32.90 29.84 -8.17
C ASP A 103 -31.79 29.19 -9.02
N ALA A 104 -31.62 29.61 -10.27
CA ALA A 104 -30.54 29.14 -11.14
C ALA A 104 -29.15 29.51 -10.58
N LEU A 105 -28.99 30.73 -10.06
CA LEU A 105 -27.75 31.21 -9.47
C LEU A 105 -27.41 30.48 -8.17
N ASP A 106 -28.40 30.22 -7.32
CA ASP A 106 -28.21 29.48 -6.07
C ASP A 106 -27.86 28.00 -6.35
N LYS A 107 -28.49 27.39 -7.36
CA LYS A 107 -28.11 26.04 -7.84
C LYS A 107 -26.67 26.02 -8.38
N ALA A 108 -26.29 27.01 -9.19
CA ALA A 108 -24.93 27.11 -9.72
C ALA A 108 -23.89 27.28 -8.61
N LYS A 109 -24.17 28.11 -7.59
CA LYS A 109 -23.32 28.25 -6.41
C LYS A 109 -23.17 26.92 -5.66
N GLY A 110 -24.27 26.18 -5.47
CA GLY A 110 -24.24 24.85 -4.86
C GLY A 110 -23.32 23.88 -5.60
N MET A 111 -23.47 23.79 -6.93
CA MET A 111 -22.63 22.93 -7.76
C MET A 111 -21.14 23.32 -7.71
N VAL A 112 -20.83 24.62 -7.71
CA VAL A 112 -19.45 25.11 -7.59
C VAL A 112 -18.86 24.77 -6.21
N ALA A 113 -19.64 24.90 -5.14
CA ALA A 113 -19.22 24.55 -3.79
C ALA A 113 -18.94 23.04 -3.66
N GLU A 114 -19.81 22.19 -4.20
CA GLU A 114 -19.60 20.73 -4.21
C GLU A 114 -18.37 20.34 -5.02
N ARG A 115 -18.22 20.88 -6.23
CA ARG A 115 -17.03 20.64 -7.06
C ARG A 115 -15.75 21.04 -6.32
N SER A 116 -15.78 22.18 -5.62
CA SER A 116 -14.64 22.67 -4.84
C SER A 116 -14.34 21.80 -3.62
N ARG A 117 -15.37 21.20 -3.00
CA ARG A 117 -15.20 20.19 -1.95
C ARG A 117 -14.51 18.95 -2.50
N TYR A 118 -15.04 18.36 -3.57
CA TYR A 118 -14.47 17.17 -4.20
C TYR A 118 -13.03 17.38 -4.67
N PHE A 119 -12.71 18.56 -5.19
CA PHE A 119 -11.35 18.89 -5.58
C PHE A 119 -10.38 18.88 -4.39
N ARG A 120 -10.78 19.44 -3.23
CA ARG A 120 -9.97 19.43 -2.01
C ARG A 120 -9.78 18.02 -1.45
N GLU A 121 -10.86 17.25 -1.37
CA GLU A 121 -10.82 15.84 -0.93
C GLU A 121 -9.91 15.01 -1.83
N ARG A 122 -10.06 15.16 -3.16
CA ARG A 122 -9.19 14.47 -4.13
C ARG A 122 -7.72 14.89 -3.97
N LYS A 123 -7.45 16.17 -3.76
CA LYS A 123 -6.08 16.66 -3.54
C LYS A 123 -5.47 16.03 -2.29
N GLN A 124 -6.20 16.01 -1.17
CA GLN A 124 -5.77 15.35 0.06
C GLN A 124 -5.57 13.84 -0.11
N ALA A 125 -6.46 13.17 -0.85
CA ALA A 125 -6.32 11.75 -1.16
C ALA A 125 -5.06 11.45 -1.98
N ILE A 126 -4.71 12.32 -2.94
CA ILE A 126 -3.49 12.20 -3.74
C ILE A 126 -2.24 12.41 -2.86
N GLU A 127 -2.24 13.44 -2.02
CA GLU A 127 -1.11 13.73 -1.11
C GLU A 127 -0.88 12.59 -0.11
N THR A 128 -1.96 12.07 0.48
CA THR A 128 -1.90 10.92 1.39
C THR A 128 -1.45 9.64 0.69
N ALA A 129 -1.93 9.36 -0.52
CA ALA A 129 -1.47 8.23 -1.32
C ALA A 129 0.03 8.33 -1.65
N ALA A 130 0.51 9.50 -2.07
CA ALA A 130 1.92 9.72 -2.36
C ALA A 130 2.82 9.51 -1.13
N SER A 131 2.40 10.01 0.04
CA SER A 131 3.10 9.78 1.31
C SER A 131 3.18 8.30 1.67
N LEU A 132 2.09 7.55 1.48
CA LEU A 132 2.05 6.12 1.76
C LEU A 132 2.89 5.31 0.76
N GLU A 133 2.95 5.72 -0.50
CA GLU A 133 3.84 5.12 -1.50
C GLU A 133 5.32 5.29 -1.12
N GLU A 134 5.71 6.48 -0.63
CA GLU A 134 7.06 6.73 -0.13
C GLU A 134 7.37 5.87 1.11
N GLU A 135 6.46 5.80 2.08
CA GLU A 135 6.63 4.95 3.26
C GLU A 135 6.75 3.46 2.90
N LEU A 136 5.98 3.01 1.92
CA LEU A 136 6.00 1.63 1.43
C LEU A 136 7.35 1.33 0.76
N GLU A 137 7.86 2.24 -0.07
CA GLU A 137 9.18 2.07 -0.69
C GLU A 137 10.30 2.06 0.34
N ASN A 138 10.23 2.94 1.36
CA ASN A 138 11.15 2.92 2.49
C ASN A 138 11.10 1.59 3.27
N ALA A 139 9.90 1.04 3.50
CA ALA A 139 9.71 -0.25 4.15
C ALA A 139 10.29 -1.40 3.30
N ARG A 140 10.06 -1.39 1.99
CA ARG A 140 10.64 -2.38 1.05
C ARG A 140 12.16 -2.33 1.06
N SER A 141 12.74 -1.13 0.99
CA SER A 141 14.20 -0.94 1.09
C SER A 141 14.76 -1.50 2.39
N LYS A 142 14.09 -1.23 3.52
CA LYS A 142 14.49 -1.77 4.84
C LYS A 142 14.39 -3.28 4.91
N VAL A 143 13.34 -3.89 4.34
CA VAL A 143 13.22 -5.35 4.27
C VAL A 143 14.34 -5.95 3.44
N ALA A 144 14.63 -5.39 2.25
CA ALA A 144 15.72 -5.86 1.41
C ALA A 144 17.09 -5.77 2.12
N GLN A 145 17.36 -4.69 2.86
CA GLN A 145 18.57 -4.57 3.67
C GLN A 145 18.66 -5.65 4.75
N LEU A 146 17.57 -5.89 5.49
CA LEU A 146 17.53 -6.91 6.54
C LEU A 146 17.66 -8.33 5.98
N GLU A 147 17.15 -8.60 4.79
CA GLU A 147 17.33 -9.88 4.11
C GLU A 147 18.79 -10.15 3.76
N VAL A 148 19.51 -9.13 3.27
CA VAL A 148 20.95 -9.19 3.00
C VAL A 148 21.72 -9.38 4.32
N GLU A 149 21.44 -8.58 5.34
CA GLU A 149 22.09 -8.68 6.64
C GLU A 149 21.88 -10.07 7.28
N LYS A 150 20.66 -10.61 7.19
CA LYS A 150 20.34 -11.96 7.66
C LYS A 150 21.14 -13.02 6.91
N ALA A 151 21.29 -12.90 5.59
CA ALA A 151 22.10 -13.82 4.81
C ALA A 151 23.59 -13.72 5.17
N ASP A 152 24.10 -12.52 5.40
CA ASP A 152 25.47 -12.27 5.82
C ASP A 152 25.76 -12.82 7.22
N GLU A 153 24.85 -12.61 8.17
CA GLU A 153 24.95 -13.16 9.53
C GLU A 153 24.88 -14.69 9.53
N ALA A 154 23.96 -15.28 8.77
CA ALA A 154 23.92 -16.73 8.56
C ALA A 154 25.23 -17.25 7.92
N GLY A 155 25.81 -16.49 6.99
CA GLY A 155 27.10 -16.80 6.38
C GLY A 155 28.27 -16.68 7.38
N ARG A 156 28.25 -15.69 8.27
CA ARG A 156 29.27 -15.47 9.31
C ARG A 156 29.21 -16.57 10.38
N THR A 157 28.02 -16.90 10.87
CA THR A 157 27.79 -17.98 11.83
C THR A 157 28.19 -19.35 11.27
N LYS A 158 27.81 -19.67 10.02
CA LYS A 158 28.27 -20.89 9.34
C LYS A 158 29.80 -20.95 9.27
N ARG A 159 30.46 -19.87 8.82
CA ARG A 159 31.93 -19.79 8.77
C ARG A 159 32.58 -19.93 10.15
N ALA A 160 31.94 -19.48 11.22
CA ALA A 160 32.43 -19.66 12.59
C ALA A 160 32.33 -21.14 13.03
N ILE A 161 31.18 -21.77 12.80
CA ILE A 161 30.96 -23.20 13.09
C ILE A 161 31.94 -24.07 12.30
N ASP A 162 32.13 -23.80 11.02
CA ASP A 162 33.04 -24.57 10.18
C ASP A 162 34.51 -24.41 10.62
N ARG A 163 34.91 -23.21 11.08
CA ARG A 163 36.21 -22.98 11.71
C ARG A 163 36.37 -23.80 12.99
N MET A 164 35.38 -23.80 13.88
CA MET A 164 35.42 -24.61 15.11
C MET A 164 35.49 -26.11 14.83
N ARG A 165 34.73 -26.60 13.83
CA ARG A 165 34.80 -28.00 13.40
C ARG A 165 36.19 -28.33 12.86
N GLN A 166 36.80 -27.43 12.10
CA GLN A 166 38.13 -27.64 11.55
C GLN A 166 39.21 -27.64 12.63
N THR A 167 39.15 -26.73 13.62
CA THR A 167 40.09 -26.73 14.74
C THR A 167 39.96 -28.02 15.54
N HIS A 168 38.74 -28.43 15.88
CA HIS A 168 38.49 -29.67 16.59
C HIS A 168 39.01 -30.90 15.84
N ARG A 169 38.82 -30.98 14.51
CA ARG A 169 39.40 -32.08 13.71
C ARG A 169 40.92 -32.08 13.72
N ARG A 170 41.56 -30.90 13.68
CA ARG A 170 43.03 -30.79 13.74
C ARG A 170 43.55 -31.23 15.11
N GLU A 171 42.90 -30.81 16.19
CA GLU A 171 43.22 -31.22 17.56
C GLU A 171 43.08 -32.74 17.72
N LEU A 172 41.96 -33.33 17.27
CA LEU A 172 41.76 -34.77 17.27
C LEU A 172 42.86 -35.50 16.49
N THR A 173 43.17 -35.04 15.27
CA THR A 173 44.23 -35.65 14.45
C THR A 173 45.60 -35.57 15.15
N SER A 174 45.90 -34.43 15.77
CA SER A 174 47.14 -34.24 16.52
C SER A 174 47.20 -35.14 17.76
N ALA A 175 46.10 -35.26 18.50
CA ALA A 175 46.02 -36.12 19.68
C ALA A 175 46.19 -37.60 19.29
N THR A 176 45.50 -38.06 18.25
CA THR A 176 45.65 -39.43 17.72
C THR A 176 47.08 -39.70 17.25
N SER A 177 47.72 -38.74 16.58
CA SER A 177 49.12 -38.87 16.18
C SER A 177 50.06 -38.97 17.38
N CYS A 178 49.82 -38.18 18.43
CA CYS A 178 50.64 -38.18 19.65
C CYS A 178 50.48 -39.50 20.42
N ILE A 179 49.25 -40.02 20.52
CA ILE A 179 48.96 -41.35 21.08
C ILE A 179 49.66 -42.43 20.26
N GLY A 180 49.57 -42.37 18.93
CA GLY A 180 50.22 -43.32 18.03
C GLY A 180 51.74 -43.33 18.20
N ALA A 181 52.36 -42.15 18.33
CA ALA A 181 53.79 -42.02 18.59
C ALA A 181 54.17 -42.62 19.96
N ALA A 182 53.46 -42.24 21.02
CA ALA A 182 53.70 -42.77 22.37
C ALA A 182 53.53 -44.30 22.45
N ALA A 183 52.50 -44.84 21.79
CA ALA A 183 52.29 -46.28 21.69
C ALA A 183 53.43 -46.97 20.93
N THR A 184 53.90 -46.37 19.83
CA THR A 184 55.02 -46.91 19.04
C THR A 184 56.30 -46.98 19.87
N ASP A 185 56.63 -45.91 20.59
CA ASP A 185 57.78 -45.86 21.49
C ASP A 185 57.67 -46.92 22.59
N TRP A 186 56.47 -47.12 23.15
CA TRP A 186 56.22 -48.13 24.16
C TRP A 186 56.38 -49.56 23.61
N PHE A 187 55.83 -49.85 22.44
CA PHE A 187 56.01 -51.14 21.79
C PHE A 187 57.48 -51.41 21.45
N GLU A 188 58.26 -50.39 21.10
CA GLU A 188 59.69 -50.52 20.88
C GLU A 188 60.43 -50.90 22.16
N LYS A 189 60.14 -50.22 23.29
CA LYS A 189 60.69 -50.59 24.60
C LYS A 189 60.32 -52.03 24.98
N PHE A 190 59.07 -52.43 24.75
CA PHE A 190 58.62 -53.79 25.03
C PHE A 190 59.36 -54.82 24.17
N ARG A 191 59.54 -54.56 22.86
CA ARG A 191 60.35 -55.41 21.97
C ARG A 191 61.78 -55.55 22.47
N GLN A 192 62.40 -54.45 22.89
CA GLN A 192 63.76 -54.45 23.43
C GLN A 192 63.85 -55.29 24.71
N TYR A 193 62.90 -55.12 25.65
CA TYR A 193 62.82 -55.92 26.87
C TYR A 193 62.74 -57.43 26.56
N ILE A 194 61.87 -57.84 25.63
CA ILE A 194 61.76 -59.25 25.23
C ILE A 194 63.08 -59.76 24.65
N ALA A 195 63.71 -58.99 23.75
CA ALA A 195 64.99 -59.37 23.15
C ALA A 195 66.10 -59.53 24.21
N ASP A 196 66.18 -58.61 25.17
CA ASP A 196 67.16 -58.66 26.25
C ASP A 196 66.89 -59.82 27.21
N ARG A 197 65.61 -60.07 27.54
CA ARG A 197 65.18 -61.22 28.34
C ARG A 197 65.55 -62.53 27.66
N ASP A 198 65.22 -62.70 26.39
CA ASP A 198 65.49 -63.91 25.63
C ASP A 198 67.01 -64.15 25.53
N ARG A 199 67.81 -63.09 25.32
CA ARG A 199 69.27 -63.17 25.34
C ARG A 199 69.79 -63.64 26.70
N ARG A 200 69.22 -63.13 27.80
CA ARG A 200 69.58 -63.54 29.17
C ARG A 200 69.18 -64.99 29.45
N GLU A 201 68.00 -65.40 29.03
CA GLU A 201 67.50 -66.78 29.17
C GLU A 201 68.38 -67.76 28.38
N VAL A 202 68.78 -67.43 27.16
CA VAL A 202 69.72 -68.24 26.37
C VAL A 202 71.06 -68.37 27.10
N LYS A 203 71.61 -67.29 27.66
CA LYS A 203 72.86 -67.35 28.45
C LYS A 203 72.71 -68.21 29.71
N LEU A 204 71.60 -68.06 30.44
CA LEU A 204 71.28 -68.90 31.61
C LEU A 204 71.19 -70.38 31.24
N LEU A 205 70.50 -70.69 30.14
CA LEU A 205 70.36 -72.06 29.66
C LEU A 205 71.72 -72.66 29.30
N LEU A 206 72.54 -71.94 28.54
CA LEU A 206 73.89 -72.39 28.17
C LEU A 206 74.76 -72.64 29.41
N HIS A 207 74.69 -71.78 30.43
CA HIS A 207 75.40 -72.00 31.68
C HIS A 207 74.85 -73.19 32.49
N SER A 208 73.53 -73.39 32.53
CA SER A 208 72.92 -74.56 33.17
C SER A 208 73.31 -75.89 32.50
N GLN A 209 73.58 -75.86 31.18
CA GLN A 209 74.06 -77.01 30.42
C GLN A 209 75.58 -77.21 30.51
N ALA A 210 76.33 -76.19 30.96
CA ALA A 210 77.76 -76.32 31.18
C ALA A 210 78.00 -77.27 32.36
N PHE A 211 78.54 -78.45 32.08
CA PHE A 211 78.83 -79.46 33.09
C PHE A 211 79.94 -78.99 34.05
N GLY A 212 79.68 -79.12 35.36
CA GLY A 212 80.68 -78.96 36.42
C GLY A 212 80.80 -77.54 36.97
N THR A 213 79.75 -77.01 37.59
CA THR A 213 79.81 -75.76 38.37
C THR A 213 80.84 -75.90 39.50
N LEU A 214 81.47 -74.79 39.92
CA LEU A 214 82.42 -74.80 41.03
C LEU A 214 81.83 -75.45 42.30
N GLU A 215 80.54 -75.23 42.56
CA GLU A 215 79.80 -75.86 43.66
C GLU A 215 79.69 -77.38 43.52
N SER A 216 79.31 -77.88 42.34
CA SER A 216 79.22 -79.33 42.10
C SER A 216 80.59 -80.02 42.25
N MET A 217 81.67 -79.35 41.85
CA MET A 217 83.03 -79.85 42.07
C MET A 217 83.45 -79.80 43.54
N GLY A 218 83.02 -78.78 44.29
CA GLY A 218 83.21 -78.73 45.75
C GLY A 218 82.58 -79.93 46.45
N THR A 219 81.33 -80.27 46.09
CA THR A 219 80.67 -81.46 46.65
C THR A 219 81.39 -82.76 46.29
N LEU A 220 81.91 -82.91 45.07
CA LEU A 220 82.67 -84.09 44.66
C LEU A 220 84.00 -84.22 45.43
N GLU A 221 84.66 -83.12 45.75
CA GLU A 221 85.85 -83.12 46.61
C GLU A 221 85.54 -83.62 48.01
N GLU A 222 84.40 -83.18 48.58
CA GLU A 222 83.90 -83.66 49.88
C GLU A 222 83.61 -85.17 49.86
N PHE A 223 83.16 -85.70 48.72
CA PHE A 223 83.00 -87.15 48.49
C PHE A 223 84.32 -87.90 48.23
N GLY A 224 85.48 -87.24 48.34
CA GLY A 224 86.81 -87.87 48.26
C GLY A 224 87.39 -87.97 46.86
N MET A 225 86.80 -87.32 45.85
CA MET A 225 87.36 -87.26 44.50
C MET A 225 88.50 -86.24 44.41
N HIS A 226 89.69 -86.66 43.95
CA HIS A 226 90.81 -85.74 43.74
C HIS A 226 90.59 -84.87 42.49
N ILE A 227 90.40 -83.57 42.69
CA ILE A 227 90.14 -82.62 41.61
C ILE A 227 91.41 -81.80 41.29
N PRO A 228 91.90 -81.80 40.04
CA PRO A 228 93.07 -81.01 39.66
C PRO A 228 92.91 -79.51 39.94
N LYS A 229 93.89 -78.89 40.61
CA LYS A 229 93.88 -77.44 40.89
C LYS A 229 93.69 -76.57 39.64
N LYS A 230 94.27 -76.98 38.50
CA LYS A 230 94.11 -76.29 37.21
C LYS A 230 92.65 -76.24 36.76
N LEU A 231 91.88 -77.29 37.02
CA LEU A 231 90.46 -77.37 36.66
C LEU A 231 89.63 -76.42 37.53
N LYS A 232 89.90 -76.33 38.84
CA LYS A 232 89.24 -75.37 39.74
C LYS A 232 89.47 -73.92 39.33
N VAL A 233 90.70 -73.57 38.98
CA VAL A 233 91.03 -72.20 38.53
C VAL A 233 90.32 -71.88 37.22
N ALA A 234 90.26 -72.82 36.27
CA ALA A 234 89.55 -72.63 35.02
C ALA A 234 88.03 -72.46 35.21
N LEU A 235 87.42 -73.26 36.10
CA LEU A 235 86.00 -73.13 36.45
C LEU A 235 85.69 -71.82 37.18
N ALA A 236 86.51 -71.43 38.14
CA ALA A 236 86.34 -70.14 38.83
C ALA A 236 86.49 -68.94 37.87
N ALA A 237 87.39 -69.03 36.88
CA ALA A 237 87.50 -68.03 35.82
C ALA A 237 86.28 -68.02 34.89
N ASN A 238 85.72 -69.19 34.57
CA ASN A 238 84.50 -69.31 33.77
C ASN A 238 83.28 -68.73 34.52
N ASP A 239 83.09 -69.05 35.80
CA ASP A 239 82.03 -68.48 36.63
C ASP A 239 82.16 -66.96 36.81
N ALA A 240 83.40 -66.43 36.85
CA ALA A 240 83.63 -64.99 36.86
C ALA A 240 83.31 -64.33 35.51
N MET A 241 83.66 -64.97 34.39
CA MET A 241 83.30 -64.52 33.04
C MET A 241 81.79 -64.56 32.83
N PHE A 242 81.12 -65.62 33.26
CA PHE A 242 79.66 -65.75 33.20
C PHE A 242 78.96 -64.67 34.01
N ARG A 243 79.40 -64.40 35.24
CA ARG A 243 78.86 -63.30 36.05
C ARG A 243 78.98 -61.95 35.33
N LYS A 244 80.13 -61.67 34.73
CA LYS A 244 80.36 -60.45 33.93
C LYS A 244 79.46 -60.39 32.70
N GLU A 245 79.29 -61.49 31.99
CA GLU A 245 78.41 -61.60 30.83
C GLU A 245 76.92 -61.46 31.17
N MET A 246 76.51 -61.84 32.38
CA MET A 246 75.15 -61.69 32.90
C MET A 246 74.88 -60.28 33.41
N GLU A 247 75.91 -59.57 33.87
CA GLU A 247 75.84 -58.14 34.21
C GLU A 247 75.75 -57.26 32.97
N GLU A 248 76.39 -57.67 31.86
CA GLU A 248 76.25 -57.03 30.55
C GLU A 248 74.86 -57.23 29.93
N VAL A 249 74.18 -58.34 30.22
CA VAL A 249 72.79 -58.60 29.80
C VAL A 249 71.84 -58.31 30.97
N THR A 250 71.84 -57.06 31.40
CA THR A 250 70.88 -56.56 32.39
C THR A 250 69.55 -56.28 31.71
N VAL A 251 68.53 -57.04 32.09
CA VAL A 251 67.15 -56.81 31.61
C VAL A 251 66.55 -55.70 32.47
N VAL A 252 66.39 -54.52 31.88
CA VAL A 252 65.67 -53.41 32.53
C VAL A 252 64.19 -53.77 32.61
N GLY A 253 63.64 -53.90 33.81
CA GLY A 253 62.24 -54.25 34.02
C GLY A 253 61.30 -53.13 33.58
N ILE A 254 60.17 -53.50 32.98
CA ILE A 254 59.07 -52.57 32.72
C ILE A 254 58.40 -52.25 34.05
N THR A 255 58.34 -50.97 34.41
CA THR A 255 57.77 -50.49 35.67
C THR A 255 56.34 -50.01 35.49
N GLU A 256 55.57 -49.86 36.58
CA GLU A 256 54.21 -49.30 36.53
C GLU A 256 54.17 -47.88 35.94
N GLN A 257 55.27 -47.13 36.10
CA GLN A 257 55.41 -45.78 35.56
C GLN A 257 55.48 -45.76 34.03
N ASP A 258 55.88 -46.88 33.40
CA ASP A 258 55.88 -47.04 31.94
C ASP A 258 54.48 -47.26 31.37
N PHE A 259 53.48 -47.54 32.21
CA PHE A 259 52.07 -47.69 31.82
C PHE A 259 51.24 -46.42 32.05
N VAL A 260 51.83 -45.37 32.62
CA VAL A 260 51.14 -44.09 32.79
C VAL A 260 51.07 -43.41 31.43
N LEU A 261 49.88 -43.43 30.83
CA LEU A 261 49.65 -42.73 29.57
C LEU A 261 49.90 -41.22 29.74
N PRO A 262 50.57 -40.57 28.77
CA PRO A 262 50.65 -39.11 28.74
C PRO A 262 49.23 -38.53 28.76
N ARG A 263 49.04 -37.44 29.52
CA ARG A 263 47.76 -36.75 29.54
C ARG A 263 47.61 -35.98 28.24
N PHE A 264 46.65 -36.37 27.40
CA PHE A 264 46.43 -35.74 26.09
C PHE A 264 45.38 -34.62 26.22
N PRO A 265 45.75 -33.34 26.00
CA PRO A 265 44.79 -32.25 25.99
C PRO A 265 43.74 -32.49 24.90
N GLY A 266 42.46 -32.54 25.28
CA GLY A 266 41.32 -32.72 24.37
C GLY A 266 40.55 -34.05 24.50
N LEU A 267 41.11 -35.06 25.19
CA LEU A 267 40.38 -36.30 25.51
C LEU A 267 39.62 -36.23 26.84
N ASP A 268 40.12 -35.43 27.80
CA ASP A 268 39.44 -35.19 29.09
C ASP A 268 38.04 -34.54 28.90
N ALA A 269 37.78 -33.88 27.77
CA ALA A 269 36.47 -33.29 27.44
C ALA A 269 35.43 -34.31 26.94
N LEU A 270 35.85 -35.52 26.55
CA LEU A 270 34.95 -36.61 26.11
C LEU A 270 34.48 -37.51 27.27
N GLN A 271 35.11 -37.40 28.45
CA GLN A 271 34.80 -38.23 29.62
C GLN A 271 33.68 -37.65 30.51
N GLY A 272 33.06 -36.54 30.09
CA GLY A 272 32.10 -35.76 30.88
C GLY A 272 30.63 -35.88 30.49
N SER A 273 30.16 -36.98 29.90
CA SER A 273 28.72 -37.22 29.73
C SER A 273 28.33 -38.69 29.87
N GLU A 274 28.43 -39.22 31.09
CA GLU A 274 27.64 -40.40 31.45
C GLU A 274 26.17 -39.98 31.66
N HIS A 275 25.37 -40.08 30.60
CA HIS A 275 23.92 -40.23 30.74
C HIS A 275 23.58 -41.71 30.53
N PRO A 276 22.72 -42.31 31.38
CA PRO A 276 22.43 -43.72 31.33
C PRO A 276 21.63 -44.06 30.07
N VAL A 277 22.15 -45.05 29.35
CA VAL A 277 21.51 -45.73 28.22
C VAL A 277 20.17 -46.32 28.68
N THR A 278 19.08 -45.89 28.04
CA THR A 278 17.91 -46.76 27.85
C THR A 278 17.87 -47.17 26.39
N ALA A 279 17.80 -48.48 26.20
CA ALA A 279 17.93 -49.18 24.94
C ALA A 279 16.77 -48.88 23.98
N SER A 280 17.06 -48.86 22.67
CA SER A 280 16.58 -49.90 21.74
C SER A 280 17.14 -49.66 20.33
N SER A 281 17.86 -50.68 19.85
CA SER A 281 17.95 -51.08 18.44
C SER A 281 16.54 -51.13 17.82
N SER A 282 16.27 -50.91 16.52
CA SER A 282 16.95 -51.41 15.32
C SER A 282 16.20 -50.94 14.06
N SER A 283 16.94 -50.85 12.95
CA SER A 283 16.57 -51.20 11.57
C SER A 283 15.63 -50.30 10.73
N SER A 284 16.29 -49.58 9.80
CA SER A 284 16.06 -49.47 8.35
C SER A 284 14.68 -49.66 7.72
N GLY A 285 14.30 -48.72 6.85
CA GLY A 285 13.40 -48.98 5.71
C GLY A 285 12.55 -47.80 5.24
N ASP A 286 13.12 -47.00 4.34
CA ASP A 286 12.53 -46.29 3.19
C ASP A 286 11.15 -45.61 3.19
N LEU A 287 11.18 -44.45 2.51
CA LEU A 287 10.13 -43.78 1.74
C LEU A 287 8.93 -43.20 2.49
N LEU A 288 8.75 -41.88 2.31
CA LEU A 288 7.59 -41.27 1.64
C LEU A 288 7.18 -39.93 2.29
N LYS A 289 7.42 -38.86 1.53
CA LYS A 289 6.69 -37.59 1.45
C LYS A 289 5.58 -37.38 2.50
N HIS A 290 5.81 -36.45 3.43
CA HIS A 290 4.74 -35.90 4.26
C HIS A 290 4.09 -34.70 3.57
N THR A 291 2.96 -34.94 2.91
CA THR A 291 1.85 -33.99 2.89
C THR A 291 1.00 -34.21 4.12
N THR A 292 0.70 -33.11 4.77
CA THR A 292 -0.09 -32.88 5.97
C THR A 292 -1.57 -33.27 5.85
N SER A 293 -2.06 -34.01 6.84
CA SER A 293 -3.45 -34.12 7.32
C SER A 293 -3.43 -35.28 8.34
N GLY A 294 -3.93 -35.25 9.57
CA GLY A 294 -4.84 -34.38 10.30
C GLY A 294 -5.63 -35.27 11.27
N VAL A 295 -5.74 -34.86 12.55
CA VAL A 295 -6.97 -34.94 13.39
C VAL A 295 -7.32 -36.36 13.97
N HIS A 296 -7.72 -36.64 15.22
CA HIS A 296 -8.55 -36.05 16.32
C HIS A 296 -8.13 -36.75 17.66
N ALA A 297 -8.44 -36.33 18.90
CA ALA A 297 -9.72 -35.91 19.45
C ALA A 297 -9.59 -35.18 20.81
N GLY A 298 -10.52 -34.25 21.07
CA GLY A 298 -10.66 -33.52 22.34
C GLY A 298 -11.63 -32.33 22.25
N ARG A 299 -12.91 -32.62 21.97
CA ARG A 299 -14.13 -31.75 21.89
C ARG A 299 -14.42 -31.02 23.25
N PRO A 300 -15.43 -30.09 23.42
CA PRO A 300 -16.65 -29.89 22.59
C PRO A 300 -17.28 -28.47 22.40
N LEU A 301 -18.28 -28.44 21.47
CA LEU A 301 -19.52 -27.59 21.33
C LEU A 301 -19.39 -26.11 20.92
N GLY A 302 -20.07 -25.56 19.90
CA GLY A 302 -21.07 -26.09 18.95
C GLY A 302 -21.53 -25.06 17.89
N SER A 303 -22.31 -25.55 16.90
CA SER A 303 -23.22 -24.86 15.94
C SER A 303 -22.60 -23.99 14.82
N SER A 304 -22.45 -24.50 13.57
CA SER A 304 -23.44 -24.55 12.45
C SER A 304 -23.61 -23.18 11.76
N LEU A 305 -23.39 -22.93 10.46
CA LEU A 305 -23.85 -23.58 9.21
C LEU A 305 -23.03 -22.92 8.07
N GLY A 306 -22.46 -23.64 7.11
CA GLY A 306 -23.03 -23.66 5.76
C GLY A 306 -22.06 -23.09 4.69
N VAL A 307 -21.47 -24.00 3.91
CA VAL A 307 -20.59 -23.77 2.75
C VAL A 307 -21.39 -23.26 1.55
N SER A 308 -20.82 -22.37 0.74
CA SER A 308 -21.03 -22.37 -0.71
C SER A 308 -19.87 -21.67 -1.43
N THR A 309 -18.98 -22.46 -2.01
CA THR A 309 -17.98 -22.01 -2.99
C THR A 309 -18.65 -21.88 -4.35
N GLN A 310 -18.54 -20.73 -4.99
CA GLN A 310 -18.65 -20.61 -6.45
C GLN A 310 -17.46 -19.81 -6.96
N GLU A 311 -16.61 -20.48 -7.72
CA GLU A 311 -15.64 -19.87 -8.62
C GLU A 311 -16.39 -19.14 -9.74
N THR A 312 -16.07 -17.87 -9.95
CA THR A 312 -16.46 -17.14 -11.16
C THR A 312 -15.21 -16.71 -11.92
N LEU A 313 -15.05 -17.36 -13.08
CA LEU A 313 -14.24 -16.97 -14.22
C LEU A 313 -14.48 -15.49 -14.57
N ILE A 314 -13.42 -14.68 -14.55
CA ILE A 314 -13.46 -13.31 -15.09
C ILE A 314 -13.20 -13.40 -16.59
N GLU A 315 -14.30 -13.35 -17.35
CA GLU A 315 -14.32 -13.17 -18.80
C GLU A 315 -13.90 -11.73 -19.15
N ARG A 316 -12.81 -11.57 -19.92
CA ARG A 316 -12.42 -10.30 -20.52
C ARG A 316 -13.46 -9.90 -21.59
N ARG A 317 -14.23 -8.84 -21.34
CA ARG A 317 -14.97 -8.13 -22.39
C ARG A 317 -14.21 -6.87 -22.80
N GLU A 318 -13.76 -6.86 -24.06
CA GLU A 318 -13.42 -5.62 -24.79
C GLU A 318 -14.68 -4.79 -25.06
N PRO A 319 -14.58 -3.45 -25.12
CA PRO A 319 -15.71 -2.59 -25.48
C PRO A 319 -15.92 -2.52 -27.00
N PRO A 320 -17.18 -2.41 -27.48
CA PRO A 320 -17.46 -2.34 -28.90
C PRO A 320 -17.19 -0.94 -29.46
N ILE A 321 -16.48 -0.93 -30.60
CA ILE A 321 -16.38 0.21 -31.52
C ILE A 321 -17.73 0.32 -32.23
N ALA A 322 -18.40 1.47 -32.10
CA ALA A 322 -19.56 1.82 -32.91
C ALA A 322 -19.27 3.15 -33.62
N ASP A 323 -19.22 3.05 -34.95
CA ASP A 323 -19.22 4.16 -35.89
C ASP A 323 -20.50 4.99 -35.77
N SER A 324 -20.35 6.31 -35.65
CA SER A 324 -21.42 7.24 -36.01
C SER A 324 -20.86 8.54 -36.60
N LYS A 325 -20.92 8.56 -37.94
CA LYS A 325 -21.08 9.69 -38.86
C LYS A 325 -21.32 11.09 -38.24
N GLY A 326 -20.47 12.02 -38.64
CA GLY A 326 -20.87 13.23 -39.39
C GLY A 326 -21.58 14.35 -38.64
N MET A 327 -20.82 15.38 -38.26
CA MET A 327 -21.32 16.76 -38.27
C MET A 327 -20.16 17.74 -38.50
N GLU A 328 -20.05 18.23 -39.73
CA GLU A 328 -19.34 19.47 -40.05
C GLU A 328 -20.06 20.65 -39.41
N VAL A 329 -19.34 21.61 -38.82
CA VAL A 329 -19.59 23.07 -38.98
C VAL A 329 -18.34 23.85 -38.55
N ALA A 330 -17.76 24.54 -39.54
CA ALA A 330 -17.06 25.83 -39.51
C ALA A 330 -16.01 26.14 -38.41
N GLY A 331 -14.74 25.90 -38.72
CA GLY A 331 -13.60 26.59 -38.12
C GLY A 331 -13.13 27.73 -39.02
N VAL A 332 -13.40 28.97 -38.63
CA VAL A 332 -12.89 30.19 -39.24
C VAL A 332 -11.37 30.23 -39.13
N THR A 333 -10.68 30.26 -40.26
CA THR A 333 -9.25 30.52 -40.38
C THR A 333 -8.97 32.01 -40.14
N GLY A 334 -8.44 32.33 -38.97
CA GLY A 334 -7.80 33.61 -38.68
C GLY A 334 -6.28 33.45 -38.78
N ALA A 335 -5.72 33.75 -39.95
CA ALA A 335 -4.29 33.92 -40.14
C ALA A 335 -3.84 35.27 -39.54
N ALA A 336 -2.85 35.23 -38.67
CA ALA A 336 -1.99 36.39 -38.39
C ALA A 336 -0.57 35.89 -38.21
N ALA A 337 0.20 36.00 -39.29
CA ALA A 337 1.65 36.04 -39.28
C ALA A 337 2.10 37.32 -38.56
N LEU A 338 3.23 37.27 -37.85
CA LEU A 338 4.31 38.25 -37.95
C LEU A 338 5.59 37.69 -37.29
N SER A 339 6.71 38.08 -37.89
CA SER A 339 8.02 37.42 -38.03
C SER A 339 8.95 37.45 -36.80
N PRO A 340 10.06 36.68 -36.83
CA PRO A 340 11.14 36.74 -35.85
C PRO A 340 12.14 37.86 -36.19
N ILE A 341 12.81 38.42 -35.18
CA ILE A 341 14.02 39.22 -35.34
C ILE A 341 15.10 38.63 -34.44
N ALA A 342 16.23 38.31 -35.07
CA ALA A 342 17.48 37.89 -34.49
C ALA A 342 18.40 39.12 -34.29
N GLU A 343 19.30 38.97 -33.32
CA GLU A 343 20.64 39.58 -33.15
C GLU A 343 20.79 41.12 -33.23
N ASP A 344 21.08 41.72 -32.06
CA ASP A 344 22.44 42.15 -31.67
C ASP A 344 22.61 42.09 -30.14
#